data_AF-A0AAV3UD41-F1
#
_entry.id   AF-A0AAV3UD41-F1
#
_cell.length_a   1.000
_cell.length_b   1.000
_cell.length_c   1.000
_cell.angle_alpha   90.00
_cell.angle_beta   90.00
_cell.angle_gamma   90.00
#
_symmetry.space_group_name_H-M   'P 1'
#
loop_
_entity.id
_entity.type
_entity.pdbx_description
1 polymer ?
#
loop_
_entity_poly.entity_id
_entity_poly.type
_entity_poly.pdbx_seq_one_letter_code
_entity_poly.pdbx_strand_id
1 'polypeptide(L)'
;MKPTKDDHAVVDLLDVLLRDGAIIQADVVITVADIPLVGLSLRAAIAGMTTMTDYGYFEEWDELQRKLAEAPDDHPLLPGKG
;
A
#
# COMPACT_ATOMS: atom_id res chain seq x y z
N MET A 1 -31.32 -15.93 -8.66
CA MET A 1 -30.43 -15.75 -7.49
C MET A 1 -30.32 -14.26 -7.22
N LYS A 2 -30.72 -13.81 -6.03
CA LYS A 2 -30.64 -12.39 -5.64
C LYS A 2 -29.28 -12.20 -4.95
N PRO A 3 -28.45 -11.21 -5.31
CA PRO A 3 -27.20 -10.96 -4.60
C PRO A 3 -27.53 -10.56 -3.17
N THR A 4 -27.19 -11.42 -2.21
CA THR A 4 -27.25 -11.09 -0.79
C THR A 4 -25.92 -10.46 -0.43
N LYS A 5 -25.94 -9.22 0.07
CA LYS A 5 -24.76 -8.61 0.64
C LYS A 5 -24.49 -9.31 1.97
N ASP A 6 -23.46 -10.15 2.00
CA ASP A 6 -22.94 -10.71 3.23
C ASP A 6 -21.96 -9.68 3.83
N ASP A 7 -22.31 -9.11 4.98
CA ASP A 7 -21.50 -8.08 5.61
C ASP A 7 -20.12 -8.61 6.07
N HIS A 8 -19.95 -9.94 6.14
CA HIS A 8 -18.67 -10.58 6.48
C HIS A 8 -17.72 -10.72 5.29
N ALA A 9 -18.22 -10.71 4.05
CA ALA A 9 -17.41 -10.99 2.86
C ALA A 9 -16.27 -9.98 2.65
N VAL A 10 -16.45 -8.72 3.09
CA VAL A 10 -15.39 -7.69 3.00
C VAL A 10 -14.30 -7.94 4.04
N VAL A 11 -14.68 -8.36 5.24
CA VAL A 11 -13.73 -8.68 6.32
C VAL A 11 -12.92 -9.91 5.93
N ASP A 12 -13.59 -10.96 5.46
CA ASP A 12 -12.93 -12.19 5.00
C ASP A 12 -11.96 -11.91 3.84
N LEU A 13 -12.36 -11.05 2.90
CA LEU A 13 -11.49 -10.61 1.82
C LEU A 13 -10.26 -9.86 2.37
N LEU A 14 -10.47 -8.94 3.31
CA LEU A 14 -9.38 -8.19 3.89
C LEU A 14 -8.42 -9.10 4.65
N ASP A 15 -8.92 -10.08 5.39
CA ASP A 15 -8.11 -11.06 6.11
C ASP A 15 -7.22 -11.86 5.15
N VAL A 16 -7.78 -12.33 4.03
CA VAL A 16 -7.01 -13.03 3.00
C VAL A 16 -5.98 -12.10 2.36
N LEU A 17 -6.35 -10.86 2.02
CA LEU A 17 -5.42 -9.89 1.44
C LEU A 17 -4.27 -9.58 2.39
N LEU A 18 -4.52 -9.39 3.68
CA LEU A 18 -3.48 -9.08 4.66
C LEU A 18 -2.57 -10.27 4.93
N ARG A 19 -3.13 -11.49 4.99
CA ARG A 19 -2.38 -12.70 5.31
C ARG A 19 -1.61 -13.25 4.11
N ASP A 20 -2.27 -13.43 2.98
CA ASP A 20 -1.75 -14.16 1.83
C ASP A 20 -1.26 -13.21 0.72
N GLY A 21 -1.72 -11.95 0.74
CA GLY A 21 -1.35 -10.94 -0.23
C GLY A 21 -2.09 -11.04 -1.57
N ALA A 22 -2.04 -9.97 -2.35
CA ALA A 22 -2.51 -9.94 -3.74
C ALA A 22 -1.69 -9.00 -4.60
N ILE A 23 -1.65 -9.30 -5.90
CA ILE A 23 -1.11 -8.41 -6.93
C ILE A 23 -2.30 -7.78 -7.66
N ILE A 24 -2.38 -6.45 -7.63
CA ILE A 24 -3.36 -5.69 -8.40
C ILE A 24 -2.70 -5.02 -9.59
N GLN A 25 -3.43 -4.95 -10.70
CA GLN A 25 -3.04 -4.21 -11.90
C GLN A 25 -4.11 -3.16 -12.18
N ALA A 26 -3.67 -1.94 -12.48
CA ALA A 26 -4.57 -0.84 -12.78
C ALA A 26 -3.91 0.07 -13.80
N ASP A 27 -4.71 0.65 -14.69
CA ASP A 27 -4.25 1.66 -15.63
C ASP A 27 -4.90 3.00 -15.30
N VAL A 28 -4.08 4.06 -15.28
CA VAL A 28 -4.50 5.43 -14.98
C VAL A 28 -4.17 6.30 -16.19
N VAL A 29 -5.14 7.10 -16.64
CA VAL A 29 -4.93 8.08 -17.70
C VAL A 29 -5.03 9.48 -17.12
N ILE A 30 -4.00 10.29 -17.34
CA ILE A 30 -3.96 11.70 -16.94
C ILE A 30 -4.33 12.55 -18.15
N THR A 31 -5.42 13.30 -18.02
CA THR A 31 -5.96 14.18 -19.07
C THR A 31 -5.75 15.66 -18.71
N VAL A 32 -5.56 16.50 -19.72
CA VAL A 32 -5.59 17.96 -19.57
C VAL A 32 -6.53 18.53 -20.63
N ALA A 33 -7.51 19.32 -20.20
CA ALA A 33 -8.57 19.85 -21.08
C ALA A 33 -9.21 18.73 -21.95
N ASP A 34 -9.54 17.60 -21.31
CA ASP A 34 -10.13 16.41 -21.94
C ASP A 34 -9.24 15.69 -22.98
N ILE A 35 -7.97 16.09 -23.11
CA ILE A 35 -7.00 15.41 -23.97
C ILE A 35 -6.17 14.43 -23.13
N PRO A 36 -6.13 13.13 -23.47
CA PRO A 36 -5.31 12.15 -22.76
C PRO A 36 -3.83 12.36 -23.10
N LEU A 37 -3.02 12.77 -22.12
CA LEU A 37 -1.60 13.08 -22.34
C LEU A 37 -0.67 11.99 -21.83
N VAL A 38 -1.02 11.33 -20.71
CA VAL A 38 -0.16 10.33 -20.07
C VAL A 38 -1.00 9.12 -19.69
N GLY A 39 -0.54 7.93 -20.08
CA GLY A 39 -1.02 6.66 -19.57
C GLY A 39 0.00 6.06 -18.60
N LEU A 40 -0.48 5.61 -17.44
CA LEU A 40 0.31 4.91 -16.43
C LEU A 40 -0.24 3.51 -16.29
N SER A 41 0.62 2.50 -16.38
CA SER A 41 0.28 1.14 -15.98
C SER A 41 0.89 0.86 -14.62
N LEU A 42 0.05 0.49 -13.67
CA LEU A 42 0.38 0.29 -12.28
C LEU A 42 0.26 -1.18 -11.92
N ARG A 43 1.27 -1.68 -11.22
CA ARG A 43 1.24 -2.98 -10.56
C ARG A 43 1.58 -2.78 -9.10
N ALA A 44 0.68 -3.13 -8.20
CA ALA A 44 0.90 -3.03 -6.77
C ALA A 44 0.76 -4.40 -6.13
N ALA A 45 1.67 -4.71 -5.21
CA ALA A 45 1.51 -5.81 -4.27
C ALA A 45 0.88 -5.25 -3.00
N ILE A 46 -0.15 -5.91 -2.48
CA ILE A 46 -0.86 -5.51 -1.26
C ILE A 46 -0.87 -6.72 -0.32
N ALA A 47 -0.38 -6.54 0.90
CA ALA A 47 -0.46 -7.49 2.01
C ALA A 47 -0.23 -6.74 3.32
N GLY A 48 -0.34 -7.44 4.46
CA GLY A 48 0.09 -6.89 5.74
C GLY A 48 1.58 -6.57 5.74
N MET A 49 2.01 -5.62 6.58
CA MET A 49 3.42 -5.19 6.66
C MET A 49 4.35 -6.37 6.97
N THR A 50 4.00 -7.20 7.95
CA THR A 50 4.76 -8.40 8.29
C THR A 50 4.90 -9.34 7.09
N THR A 51 3.79 -9.65 6.42
CA THR A 51 3.79 -10.51 5.22
C THR A 51 4.63 -9.91 4.09
N MET A 52 4.59 -8.60 3.89
CA MET A 52 5.41 -7.91 2.89
C MET A 52 6.90 -8.06 3.18
N THR A 53 7.31 -7.85 4.43
CA THR A 53 8.69 -8.06 4.87
C THR A 53 9.11 -9.53 4.74
N ASP A 54 8.25 -10.48 5.08
CA ASP A 54 8.50 -11.92 4.88
C ASP A 54 8.70 -12.27 3.39
N TYR A 55 8.06 -11.52 2.49
CA TYR A 55 8.26 -11.62 1.04
C TYR A 55 9.45 -10.80 0.51
N GLY A 56 10.23 -10.16 1.38
CA GLY A 56 11.40 -9.36 1.02
C GLY A 56 11.07 -7.97 0.47
N TYR A 57 9.83 -7.50 0.63
CA TYR A 57 9.42 -6.14 0.30
C TYR A 57 9.55 -5.22 1.52
N PHE A 58 9.89 -3.95 1.27
CA PHE A 58 9.91 -2.88 2.28
C PHE A 58 10.83 -3.10 3.49
N GLU A 59 11.86 -3.96 3.40
CA GLU A 59 12.83 -4.19 4.49
C GLU A 59 13.55 -2.90 4.92
N GLU A 60 14.11 -2.15 3.96
CA GLU A 60 14.78 -0.86 4.24
C GLU A 60 13.80 0.19 4.81
N TRP A 61 12.54 0.15 4.36
CA TRP A 61 11.49 1.03 4.85
C TRP A 61 11.11 0.68 6.30
N ASP A 62 10.99 -0.60 6.63
CA ASP A 62 10.71 -1.07 7.99
C ASP A 62 11.83 -0.72 8.97
N GLU A 63 13.09 -0.88 8.56
CA GLU A 63 14.25 -0.44 9.34
C GLU A 63 14.27 1.08 9.58
N LEU A 64 13.94 1.87 8.55
CA LEU A 64 13.83 3.32 8.68
C LEU A 64 12.71 3.69 9.65
N GLN A 65 11.53 3.08 9.54
CA GLN A 65 10.41 3.35 10.45
C GLN A 65 10.75 3.01 11.90
N ARG A 66 11.46 1.90 12.15
CA ARG A 66 11.94 1.54 13.50
C ARG A 66 12.91 2.58 14.06
N LYS A 67 13.87 3.05 13.27
CA LYS A 67 14.79 4.13 13.66
C LYS A 67 14.04 5.42 13.99
N LEU A 68 13.01 5.77 13.22
CA LEU A 68 12.17 6.94 13.48
C LEU A 68 11.33 6.80 14.76
N ALA A 69 10.87 5.59 15.09
CA ALA A 69 10.15 5.36 16.34
C ALA A 69 11.06 5.50 17.57
N GLU A 70 12.34 5.12 17.44
CA GLU A 70 13.36 5.24 18.50
C GLU A 70 13.89 6.68 18.64
N ALA A 71 13.99 7.43 17.54
CA ALA A 71 14.45 8.81 17.49
C ALA A 71 13.56 9.69 16.60
N PRO A 72 12.37 10.11 17.08
CA PRO A 72 11.39 10.85 16.29
C PRO A 72 11.89 12.20 15.76
N ASP A 73 12.88 12.79 16.44
CA ASP A 73 13.45 14.10 16.11
C ASP A 73 14.48 14.03 14.97
N ASP A 74 14.93 12.83 14.56
CA ASP A 74 15.92 12.60 13.50
C ASP A 74 15.27 12.25 12.15
N HIS A 75 14.07 12.78 11.90
CA HIS A 75 13.28 12.46 10.72
C HIS A 75 13.90 13.11 9.46
N PRO A 76 14.28 12.34 8.41
CA PRO A 76 15.07 12.85 7.28
C PRO A 76 14.34 13.91 6.43
N LEU A 77 13.01 14.00 6.55
CA LEU A 77 12.18 14.97 5.82
C LEU A 77 11.51 16.03 6.72
N LEU A 78 11.73 16.00 8.04
CA LEU A 78 11.20 17.02 8.94
C LEU A 78 12.40 17.71 9.61
N PRO A 79 12.51 19.04 9.53
CA PRO A 79 13.58 19.73 10.24
C PRO A 79 13.43 19.42 11.74
N GLY A 80 14.53 18.97 12.36
CA GLY A 80 14.60 18.78 13.80
C GLY A 80 14.09 20.04 14.50
N LYS A 81 13.19 19.87 15.48
CA LYS A 81 12.65 20.99 16.26
C LYS A 81 13.76 21.55 17.15
N GLY A 82 14.54 22.46 16.59
CA GLY A 82 15.38 23.41 17.32
C GLY A 82 14.55 24.58 17.85
#